data_AF-A0A317IER2-F1
#
_entry.id   AF-A0A317IER2-F1
#
_cell.length_a   1.000
_cell.length_b   1.000
_cell.length_c   1.000
_cell.angle_alpha   90.00
_cell.angle_beta   90.00
_cell.angle_gamma   90.00
#
_symmetry.space_group_name_H-M   'P 1'
#
loop_
_entity.id
_entity.type
_entity.pdbx_description
1 polymer ?
#
loop_
_entity_poly.entity_id
_entity_poly.type
_entity_poly.pdbx_seq_one_letter_code
_entity_poly.pdbx_strand_id
1 'polypeptide(L)'
;MQKPGPKRVVAVVNDLFFSVKLSEMAKRSGLALEFVKEGSTLLEKAHEKPSLIIFDLNFEDVHPLKLISKLKAAPETKSISLVGYLSHVQVDLKQKAQEAGCDMVMARSAFSQNLPQIFKRHSGIG
;
A
#
# COMPACT_ATOMS: atom_id res chain seq x y z
N MET A 1 5.03 -11.87 -27.06
CA MET A 1 4.45 -11.85 -25.70
C MET A 1 5.22 -10.84 -24.89
N GLN A 2 4.62 -9.69 -24.57
CA GLN A 2 5.29 -8.66 -23.76
C GLN A 2 5.46 -9.23 -22.34
N LYS A 3 6.70 -9.42 -21.88
CA LYS A 3 6.94 -9.69 -20.46
C LYS A 3 6.27 -8.53 -19.69
N PRO A 4 5.32 -8.78 -18.78
CA PRO A 4 4.79 -7.70 -17.97
C PRO A 4 5.97 -7.07 -17.25
N GLY A 5 6.11 -5.75 -17.37
CA GLY A 5 7.13 -5.00 -16.63
C GLY A 5 6.99 -5.24 -15.12
N PRO A 6 8.02 -4.91 -14.33
CA PRO A 6 7.99 -5.12 -12.89
C PRO A 6 6.72 -4.49 -12.32
N LYS A 7 5.93 -5.28 -11.59
CA LYS A 7 4.70 -4.78 -10.98
C LYS A 7 5.05 -3.69 -9.97
N ARG A 8 4.33 -2.58 -10.07
CA ARG A 8 4.57 -1.39 -9.23
C ARG A 8 3.86 -1.53 -7.90
N VAL A 9 4.52 -1.08 -6.84
CA VAL A 9 4.00 -0.95 -5.49
C VAL A 9 4.25 0.46 -5.02
N VAL A 10 3.24 1.11 -4.47
CA VAL A 10 3.39 2.44 -3.87
C VAL A 10 3.24 2.31 -2.36
N ALA A 11 4.15 2.90 -1.59
CA ALA A 11 4.10 2.90 -0.14
C ALA A 11 4.01 4.33 0.41
N VAL A 12 2.96 4.57 1.16
CA VAL A 12 2.71 5.83 1.88
C VAL A 12 2.98 5.57 3.35
N VAL A 13 4.25 5.69 3.73
CA VAL A 13 4.73 5.34 5.08
C VAL A 13 5.63 6.44 5.62
N ASN A 14 5.54 6.70 6.93
CA ASN A 14 6.39 7.68 7.59
C ASN A 14 7.63 7.03 8.26
N ASP A 15 7.55 5.73 8.57
CA ASP A 15 8.60 5.03 9.29
C ASP A 15 9.80 4.64 8.38
N LEU A 16 10.96 5.23 8.67
CA LEU A 16 12.19 5.02 7.90
C LEU A 16 12.74 3.58 8.02
N PHE A 17 12.71 2.99 9.21
CA PHE A 17 13.16 1.60 9.42
C PHE A 17 12.31 0.63 8.60
N PHE A 18 11.01 0.86 8.58
CA PHE A 18 10.08 0.04 7.83
C PHE A 18 10.20 0.23 6.32
N SER A 19 10.48 1.45 5.88
CA SER A 19 10.77 1.78 4.48
C SER A 19 11.97 0.98 3.95
N VAL A 20 13.06 0.85 4.73
CA VAL A 20 14.22 0.03 4.34
C VAL A 20 13.82 -1.43 4.16
N LYS A 21 13.05 -1.99 5.10
CA LYS A 21 12.57 -3.38 5.02
C LYS A 21 11.67 -3.61 3.80
N LEU A 22 10.75 -2.67 3.52
CA LEU A 22 9.89 -2.69 2.34
C LEU A 22 10.70 -2.69 1.05
N SER A 23 11.67 -1.78 0.94
CA SER A 23 12.54 -1.65 -0.23
C SER A 23 13.34 -2.93 -0.50
N GLU A 24 13.95 -3.50 0.54
CA GLU A 24 14.68 -4.76 0.44
C GLU A 24 13.79 -5.92 -0.01
N MET A 25 12.56 -6.01 0.50
CA MET A 25 11.61 -7.06 0.09
C MET A 25 11.09 -6.84 -1.33
N ALA A 26 10.81 -5.61 -1.73
CA ALA A 26 10.39 -5.27 -3.09
C ALA A 26 11.45 -5.70 -4.10
N LYS A 27 12.71 -5.32 -3.84
CA LYS A 27 13.85 -5.65 -4.68
C LYS A 27 14.03 -7.15 -4.83
N ARG A 28 13.95 -7.91 -3.73
CA ARG A 28 14.02 -9.40 -3.76
C ARG A 28 12.86 -10.02 -4.54
N SER A 29 11.70 -9.37 -4.54
CA SER A 29 10.50 -9.84 -5.22
C SER A 29 10.38 -9.35 -6.68
N GLY A 30 11.35 -8.58 -7.18
CA GLY A 30 11.30 -7.97 -8.52
C GLY A 30 10.22 -6.90 -8.69
N LEU A 31 9.75 -6.31 -7.58
CA LEU A 31 8.75 -5.25 -7.56
C LEU A 31 9.41 -3.87 -7.58
N ALA A 32 8.83 -2.94 -8.33
CA ALA A 32 9.23 -1.54 -8.30
C ALA A 32 8.47 -0.84 -7.15
N LEU A 33 9.16 -0.56 -6.05
CA LEU A 33 8.58 0.14 -4.90
C LEU A 33 8.87 1.63 -4.96
N GLU A 34 7.84 2.45 -4.83
CA GLU A 34 7.92 3.90 -4.76
C GLU A 34 7.36 4.41 -3.44
N PHE A 35 8.10 5.30 -2.77
CA PHE A 35 7.65 5.93 -1.54
C PHE A 35 6.99 7.27 -1.85
N VAL A 36 5.80 7.48 -1.28
CA VAL A 36 5.04 8.72 -1.46
C VAL A 36 4.74 9.31 -0.10
N LYS A 37 5.00 10.61 0.04
CA LYS A 37 4.74 11.38 1.27
C LYS A 37 3.65 12.44 1.08
N GLU A 38 3.07 12.53 -0.11
CA GLU A 38 2.10 13.56 -0.48
C GLU A 38 0.89 12.93 -1.16
N GLY A 39 -0.31 13.36 -0.76
CA GLY A 39 -1.56 12.80 -1.28
C GLY A 39 -1.78 13.05 -2.77
N SER A 40 -1.37 14.22 -3.28
CA SER A 40 -1.41 14.56 -4.72
C SER A 40 -0.57 13.60 -5.55
N THR A 41 0.70 13.43 -5.17
CA THR A 41 1.63 12.48 -5.81
C THR A 41 1.09 11.06 -5.78
N LEU A 42 0.42 10.65 -4.69
CA LEU A 42 -0.18 9.32 -4.63
C LEU A 42 -1.29 9.13 -5.67
N LEU A 43 -2.14 10.13 -5.86
CA LEU A 43 -3.22 10.07 -6.85
C LEU A 43 -2.64 9.96 -8.25
N GLU A 44 -1.62 10.76 -8.59
CA GLU A 44 -0.88 10.65 -9.85
C GLU A 44 -0.31 9.25 -10.05
N LYS A 45 0.36 8.70 -9.03
CA LYS A 45 0.90 7.34 -9.06
C LYS A 45 -0.16 6.26 -9.15
N ALA A 46 -1.35 6.50 -8.61
CA ALA A 46 -2.45 5.55 -8.72
C ALA A 46 -3.01 5.45 -10.15
N HIS A 47 -3.00 6.54 -10.93
CA HIS A 47 -3.35 6.50 -12.36
C HIS A 47 -2.42 5.59 -13.17
N GLU A 48 -1.19 5.39 -12.70
CA GLU A 48 -0.25 4.43 -13.27
C GLU A 48 -0.59 2.94 -12.99
N LYS A 49 -1.72 2.69 -12.30
CA LYS A 49 -2.27 1.36 -11.97
C LYS A 49 -1.24 0.45 -11.28
N PRO A 50 -0.72 0.85 -10.11
CA PRO A 50 0.11 -0.03 -9.30
C PRO A 50 -0.66 -1.29 -8.91
N SER A 51 0.07 -2.37 -8.71
CA SER A 51 -0.50 -3.65 -8.29
C SER A 51 -0.90 -3.66 -6.81
N LEU A 52 -0.33 -2.76 -6.02
CA LEU A 52 -0.51 -2.67 -4.57
C LEU A 52 -0.17 -1.24 -4.10
N ILE A 53 -1.01 -0.70 -3.21
CA ILE A 53 -0.72 0.53 -2.47
C ILE A 53 -0.75 0.21 -0.98
N ILE A 54 0.32 0.56 -0.28
CA ILE A 54 0.50 0.34 1.15
C ILE A 54 0.33 1.66 1.89
N PHE A 55 -0.53 1.68 2.89
CA PHE A 55 -0.78 2.85 3.73
C PHE A 55 -0.35 2.60 5.17
N ASP A 56 0.41 3.53 5.72
CA ASP A 56 0.51 3.72 7.15
C ASP A 56 -0.70 4.53 7.63
N LEU A 57 -1.62 3.87 8.33
CA LEU A 57 -2.83 4.52 8.83
C LEU A 57 -2.55 5.54 9.94
N ASN A 58 -1.36 5.50 10.55
CA ASN A 58 -0.95 6.49 11.54
C ASN A 58 -0.24 7.69 10.90
N PHE A 59 -0.09 7.74 9.58
CA PHE A 59 0.53 8.87 8.91
C PHE A 59 -0.49 10.00 8.75
N GLU A 60 -0.74 10.74 9.83
CA GLU A 60 -1.82 11.74 9.89
C GLU A 60 -1.67 12.85 8.84
N ASP A 61 -0.45 13.28 8.53
CA ASP A 61 -0.18 14.37 7.57
C ASP A 61 -0.82 14.11 6.20
N VAL A 62 -0.74 12.87 5.71
CA VAL A 62 -1.29 12.49 4.40
C VAL A 62 -2.76 12.11 4.43
N HIS A 63 -3.38 12.05 5.62
CA HIS A 63 -4.78 11.67 5.81
C HIS A 63 -5.16 10.38 5.05
N PRO A 64 -4.60 9.21 5.43
CA PRO A 64 -4.68 7.97 4.64
C PRO A 64 -6.11 7.52 4.38
N LEU A 65 -7.02 7.69 5.35
CA LEU A 65 -8.44 7.36 5.18
C LEU A 65 -9.11 8.14 4.04
N LYS A 66 -8.81 9.44 3.93
CA LYS A 66 -9.34 10.29 2.85
C LYS A 66 -8.77 9.86 1.49
N LEU A 67 -7.50 9.48 1.45
CA LEU A 67 -6.85 9.01 0.23
C LEU A 67 -7.42 7.66 -0.23
N ILE A 68 -7.57 6.71 0.69
CA ILE A 68 -8.20 5.40 0.40
C ILE A 68 -9.59 5.61 -0.21
N SER A 69 -10.42 6.44 0.41
CA SER A 69 -11.77 6.73 -0.09
C SER A 69 -11.75 7.37 -1.48
N LYS A 70 -10.85 8.33 -1.74
CA LYS A 70 -10.68 8.94 -3.07
C LYS A 70 -10.26 7.91 -4.13
N LEU A 71 -9.33 7.01 -3.79
CA LEU A 71 -8.88 5.94 -4.70
C LEU A 71 -10.00 4.93 -4.99
N LYS A 72 -10.84 4.61 -4.01
CA LYS A 72 -11.97 3.68 -4.22
C LYS A 72 -13.16 4.34 -4.91
N ALA A 73 -13.32 5.66 -4.77
CA ALA A 73 -14.34 6.42 -5.49
C ALA A 73 -14.05 6.52 -7.00
N ALA A 74 -12.79 6.54 -7.40
CA ALA A 74 -12.41 6.66 -8.80
C ALA A 74 -12.41 5.28 -9.50
N PRO A 75 -13.14 5.11 -10.63
CA PRO A 75 -13.34 3.80 -11.27
C PRO A 75 -12.06 3.21 -11.88
N GLU A 76 -11.07 4.04 -12.15
CA GLU A 76 -9.77 3.64 -12.69
C GLU A 76 -8.80 3.11 -11.63
N THR A 77 -8.94 3.55 -10.38
CA THR A 77 -8.08 3.18 -9.24
C THR A 77 -8.77 2.24 -8.26
N LYS A 78 -10.10 2.10 -8.28
CA LYS A 78 -10.84 1.17 -7.39
C LYS A 78 -10.39 -0.29 -7.46
N SER A 79 -9.86 -0.70 -8.61
CA SER A 79 -9.36 -2.05 -8.87
C SER A 79 -7.99 -2.33 -8.25
N ILE A 80 -7.30 -1.29 -7.75
CA ILE A 80 -6.00 -1.41 -7.11
C ILE A 80 -6.19 -2.00 -5.70
N SER A 81 -5.30 -2.92 -5.32
CA SER A 81 -5.27 -3.46 -3.97
C SER A 81 -4.68 -2.45 -2.98
N LEU A 82 -5.45 -2.09 -1.97
CA LEU A 82 -5.05 -1.17 -0.91
C LEU A 82 -4.86 -1.95 0.39
N VAL A 83 -3.67 -1.84 0.98
CA VAL A 83 -3.33 -2.49 2.24
C VAL A 83 -2.91 -1.44 3.27
N GLY A 84 -3.67 -1.32 4.34
CA GLY A 84 -3.36 -0.45 5.47
C GLY A 84 -2.71 -1.20 6.61
N TYR A 85 -1.73 -0.60 7.28
CA TYR A 85 -1.26 -1.07 8.57
C TYR A 85 -1.34 0.01 9.64
N LEU A 86 -1.47 -0.42 10.89
CA LEU A 86 -1.63 0.42 12.08
C LEU A 86 -0.64 0.00 13.17
N SER A 87 -0.11 0.97 13.91
CA SER A 87 1.01 0.75 14.85
C SER A 87 0.56 0.04 16.11
N HIS A 88 -0.62 0.39 16.59
CA HIS A 88 -1.28 -0.26 17.72
C HIS A 88 -2.67 -0.72 17.30
N VAL A 89 -3.25 -1.75 17.95
CA VAL A 89 -4.57 -2.31 17.61
C VAL A 89 -5.65 -1.27 17.90
N GLN A 90 -5.82 -0.35 16.96
CA GLN A 90 -6.83 0.69 16.97
C GLN A 90 -8.02 0.15 16.18
N VAL A 91 -8.95 -0.48 16.89
CA VAL A 91 -10.13 -1.13 16.29
C VAL A 91 -10.96 -0.11 15.51
N ASP A 92 -11.15 1.09 16.06
CA ASP A 92 -11.84 2.19 15.38
C ASP A 92 -11.14 2.62 14.08
N LEU A 93 -9.81 2.77 14.11
CA LEU A 93 -9.03 3.15 12.92
C LEU A 93 -9.09 2.06 11.85
N LYS A 94 -9.04 0.79 12.28
CA LYS A 94 -9.21 -0.37 11.41
C LYS A 94 -10.57 -0.34 10.73
N GLN A 95 -11.64 -0.12 11.50
CA GLN A 95 -12.99 -0.07 10.99
C GLN A 95 -13.16 1.09 9.99
N LYS A 96 -12.72 2.29 10.36
CA LYS A 96 -12.74 3.46 9.46
C LYS A 96 -11.97 3.22 8.16
N ALA A 97 -10.82 2.55 8.22
CA ALA A 97 -10.05 2.22 7.03
C ALA A 97 -10.77 1.21 6.12
N GLN A 98 -11.43 0.21 6.70
CA GLN A 98 -12.25 -0.74 5.94
C GLN A 98 -13.48 -0.06 5.33
N GLU A 99 -14.17 0.80 6.09
CA GLU A 99 -15.30 1.59 5.61
C GLU A 99 -14.91 2.56 4.49
N ALA A 100 -13.70 3.13 4.54
CA ALA A 100 -13.15 3.94 3.46
C ALA A 100 -12.87 3.12 2.18
N GLY A 101 -12.88 1.79 2.26
CA GLY A 101 -12.67 0.87 1.14
C GLY A 101 -11.26 0.24 1.10
N CYS A 102 -10.52 0.24 2.21
CA CYS A 102 -9.23 -0.46 2.28
C CYS A 102 -9.45 -1.98 2.24
N ASP A 103 -8.80 -2.67 1.30
CA ASP A 103 -9.03 -4.11 1.07
C ASP A 103 -8.52 -4.97 2.22
N MET A 104 -7.39 -4.59 2.83
CA MET A 104 -6.85 -5.27 4.01
C MET A 104 -6.28 -4.29 5.02
N VAL A 105 -6.60 -4.51 6.29
CA VAL A 105 -6.06 -3.72 7.40
C VAL A 105 -5.53 -4.63 8.50
N MET A 106 -4.27 -4.45 8.89
CA MET A 106 -3.62 -5.30 9.89
C MET A 106 -2.63 -4.53 10.78
N ALA A 107 -2.29 -5.09 11.94
CA ALA A 107 -1.26 -4.51 12.80
C ALA A 107 0.11 -4.51 12.11
N ARG A 108 0.97 -3.54 12.42
CA ARG A 108 2.32 -3.42 11.85
C ARG A 108 3.15 -4.71 11.98
N SER A 109 3.08 -5.39 13.12
CA SER A 109 3.77 -6.68 13.34
C SER A 109 3.29 -7.75 12.35
N ALA A 110 1.97 -7.92 12.24
CA ALA A 110 1.34 -8.83 11.29
C ALA A 110 1.67 -8.45 9.84
N PHE A 111 1.65 -7.16 9.48
CA PHE A 111 2.06 -6.71 8.16
C PHE A 111 3.51 -7.09 7.87
N SER A 112 4.42 -6.82 8.81
CA SER A 112 5.83 -7.14 8.68
C SER A 112 6.11 -8.64 8.53
N GLN A 113 5.33 -9.50 9.20
CA GLN A 113 5.41 -10.95 9.07
C GLN A 113 4.83 -11.46 7.74
N ASN A 114 3.76 -10.83 7.25
CA ASN A 114 3.10 -11.22 6.00
C ASN A 114 3.69 -10.57 4.74
N LEU A 115 4.58 -9.57 4.90
CA LEU A 115 5.23 -8.85 3.80
C LEU A 115 5.73 -9.76 2.66
N PRO A 116 6.48 -10.86 2.93
CA PRO A 116 6.96 -11.74 1.87
C PRO A 116 5.82 -12.39 1.07
N GLN A 117 4.75 -12.82 1.74
CA GLN A 117 3.61 -13.43 1.07
C GLN A 117 2.77 -12.43 0.28
N ILE A 118 2.56 -11.23 0.84
CA ILE A 118 1.87 -10.14 0.15
C ILE A 118 2.66 -9.81 -1.12
N PHE A 119 3.96 -9.54 -1.01
CA PHE A 119 4.77 -9.15 -2.17
C PHE A 119 4.84 -10.27 -3.19
N LYS A 120 4.93 -11.54 -2.78
CA LYS A 120 4.88 -12.69 -3.70
C LYS A 120 3.56 -12.78 -4.46
N ARG A 121 2.41 -12.56 -3.80
CA ARG A 121 1.09 -12.54 -4.46
C ARG A 121 1.01 -11.42 -5.51
N HIS A 122 1.65 -10.28 -5.22
CA HIS A 122 1.65 -9.12 -6.10
C HIS A 122 2.81 -9.10 -7.10
N SER A 123 3.85 -9.93 -6.99
CA SER A 123 5.01 -9.92 -7.90
C SER A 123 4.80 -10.63 -9.23
N GLY A 124 3.67 -11.34 -9.41
CA GLY A 124 3.42 -12.11 -10.64
C GLY A 124 4.39 -13.27 -10.85
N ILE A 125 5.23 -13.57 -9.85
CA ILE A 125 6.08 -14.76 -9.78
C ILE A 125 5.21 -15.88 -9.18
N GLY A 126 4.41 -16.49 -10.04
CA GLY A 126 3.73 -17.77 -9.83
C GLY A 126 4.37 -18.82 -10.70
#